data_AF-A0A3B8LXB6-F1
#
_entry.id   AF-A0A3B8LXB6-F1
#
_cell.length_a   1.000
_cell.length_b   1.000
_cell.length_c   1.000
_cell.angle_alpha   90.00
_cell.angle_beta   90.00
_cell.angle_gamma   90.00
#
_symmetry.space_group_name_H-M   'P 1'
#
loop_
_entity.id
_entity.type
_entity.pdbx_description
1 polymer ?
#
loop_
_entity_poly.entity_id
_entity_poly.type
_entity_poly.pdbx_seq_one_letter_code
_entity_poly.pdbx_strand_id
1 'polypeptide(L)' 'MFMRACCLILALVLSARAVAAADRPNVVFVLADDLGWTELGCYGNRFNQTPHLDRLARDGMRFTQAYAAAPVCSP' A
#
# COMPACT_ATOMS: atom_id res chain seq x y z
N MET A 1 38.30 -19.84 -1.37
CA MET A 1 37.45 -19.20 -0.34
C MET A 1 37.24 -17.70 -0.59
N PHE A 2 38.30 -16.92 -0.86
CA PHE A 2 38.23 -15.48 -1.17
C PHE A 2 37.37 -15.09 -2.39
N MET A 3 37.41 -15.86 -3.49
CA MET A 3 36.64 -15.55 -4.71
C MET A 3 35.12 -15.58 -4.50
N ARG A 4 34.63 -16.51 -3.65
CA ARG A 4 33.20 -16.64 -3.34
C ARG A 4 32.69 -15.49 -2.47
N ALA A 5 33.51 -15.02 -1.54
CA ALA A 5 33.20 -13.86 -0.71
C ALA A 5 33.12 -12.57 -1.56
N CYS A 6 34.01 -12.42 -2.54
CA CYS A 6 34.01 -11.26 -3.44
C CYS A 6 32.76 -11.23 -4.33
N CYS A 7 32.33 -12.38 -4.89
CA CYS A 7 31.08 -12.46 -5.66
C CYS A 7 29.84 -12.17 -4.80
N LEU A 8 29.82 -12.59 -3.52
CA LEU A 8 28.70 -12.30 -2.61
C LEU A 8 28.61 -10.81 -2.28
N ILE A 9 29.75 -10.16 -2.01
CA ILE A 9 29.81 -8.72 -1.72
C ILE A 9 29.39 -7.93 -2.97
N LEU A 10 29.86 -8.33 -4.15
CA LEU A 10 29.48 -7.68 -5.41
C LEU A 10 27.98 -7.83 -5.69
N ALA A 11 27.40 -9.01 -5.48
CA ALA A 11 25.96 -9.23 -5.61
C ALA A 11 25.14 -8.37 -4.62
N LEU A 12 25.61 -8.24 -3.37
CA LEU A 12 24.96 -7.40 -2.36
C LEU A 12 24.97 -5.92 -2.74
N VAL A 13 26.09 -5.43 -3.30
CA VAL A 13 26.24 -4.04 -3.75
C VAL A 13 25.38 -3.75 -4.98
N LEU A 14 25.24 -4.71 -5.92
CA LEU A 14 24.35 -4.54 -7.08
C LEU A 14 22.86 -4.56 -6.70
N SER A 15 22.45 -5.37 -5.72
CA SER A 15 21.05 -5.37 -5.25
C SER A 15 20.63 -4.07 -4.56
N ALA A 16 21.56 -3.35 -3.94
CA ALA A 16 21.27 -2.07 -3.28
C ALA A 16 20.92 -0.93 -4.27
N ARG A 17 21.22 -1.09 -5.57
CA ARG A 17 20.97 -0.07 -6.61
C ARG A 17 19.61 -0.19 -7.29
N ALA A 18 18.81 -1.21 -6.98
CA ALA A 18 17.58 -1.51 -7.70
C ALA A 18 16.34 -0.72 -7.24
N VAL A 19 16.47 0.27 -6.34
CA VAL A 19 15.32 1.08 -5.88
C VAL A 19 15.65 2.57 -6.00
N ALA A 20 15.99 3.02 -7.21
CA ALA A 20 15.77 4.42 -7.55
C ALA A 20 14.25 4.60 -7.75
N ALA A 21 13.54 4.83 -6.65
CA ALA A 21 12.17 5.35 -6.73
C ALA A 21 12.22 6.64 -7.56
N ALA A 22 11.18 6.90 -8.36
CA ALA A 22 11.10 8.19 -9.06
C ALA A 22 11.29 9.32 -8.03
N ASP A 23 12.19 10.26 -8.32
CA ASP A 23 12.54 11.36 -7.39
C ASP A 23 11.30 12.13 -6.90
N ARG A 24 10.18 12.02 -7.64
CA ARG A 24 8.87 12.53 -7.30
C ARG A 24 7.79 11.50 -7.70
N PRO A 25 7.21 10.73 -6.76
CA PRO A 25 6.11 9.84 -7.08
C PRO A 25 4.86 10.65 -7.45
N ASN A 26 4.02 10.08 -8.31
CA ASN A 26 2.67 10.60 -8.52
C ASN A 26 1.81 10.26 -7.30
N VAL A 27 0.99 11.22 -6.85
CA VAL A 27 0.05 11.01 -5.75
C VAL A 27 -1.37 11.09 -6.31
N VAL A 28 -2.13 10.01 -6.16
CA VAL A 28 -3.56 9.95 -6.51
C VAL A 28 -4.35 9.77 -5.21
N PHE A 29 -5.20 10.75 -4.90
CA PHE A 29 -6.09 10.68 -3.75
C PHE A 29 -7.50 10.32 -4.21
N VAL A 30 -8.02 9.20 -3.71
CA VAL A 30 -9.37 8.71 -4.00
C VAL A 30 -10.21 8.88 -2.74
N LEU A 31 -11.26 9.68 -2.83
CA LEU A 31 -12.24 9.89 -1.77
C LEU A 31 -13.57 9.29 -2.21
N ALA A 32 -14.13 8.40 -1.38
CA ALA A 32 -15.49 7.90 -1.54
C ALA A 32 -16.38 8.58 -0.51
N ASP A 33 -17.49 9.16 -0.97
CA ASP A 33 -18.48 9.80 -0.11
C ASP A 33 -19.34 8.73 0.58
N ASP A 34 -19.69 8.97 1.84
CA ASP A 34 -20.51 8.10 2.69
C ASP A 34 -20.09 6.61 2.78
N LEU A 35 -18.83 6.28 2.49
CA LEU A 35 -18.34 4.89 2.55
C LEU A 35 -18.17 4.42 4.02
N GLY A 36 -18.98 3.45 4.42
CA GLY A 36 -18.95 2.88 5.75
C GLY A 36 -17.72 1.99 6.01
N TRP A 37 -17.31 1.93 7.28
CA TRP A 37 -16.14 1.15 7.74
C TRP A 37 -16.15 -0.32 7.31
N THR A 38 -17.33 -0.95 7.34
CA THR A 38 -17.50 -2.40 7.10
C THR A 38 -17.94 -2.70 5.66
N GLU A 39 -17.86 -1.75 4.74
CA GLU A 39 -18.43 -1.91 3.40
C GLU A 39 -17.49 -2.60 2.40
N LEU A 40 -16.19 -2.65 2.68
CA LEU A 40 -15.21 -3.29 1.80
C LEU A 40 -14.92 -4.73 2.21
N GLY A 41 -14.63 -5.58 1.22
CA GLY A 41 -14.21 -6.97 1.43
C GLY A 41 -12.97 -7.07 2.32
N CYS A 42 -12.00 -6.17 2.14
CA CYS A 42 -10.82 -6.07 2.99
C CYS A 42 -11.11 -5.67 4.44
N TYR A 43 -12.33 -5.22 4.79
CA TYR A 43 -12.77 -5.02 6.18
C TYR A 43 -13.76 -6.10 6.65
N GLY A 44 -13.92 -7.19 5.89
CA GLY A 44 -14.71 -8.36 6.27
C GLY A 44 -16.11 -8.43 5.65
N ASN A 45 -16.46 -7.49 4.76
CA ASN A 45 -17.71 -7.58 4.01
C ASN A 45 -17.71 -8.81 3.09
N ARG A 46 -18.83 -9.56 3.05
CA ARG A 46 -18.98 -10.74 2.17
C ARG A 46 -20.04 -10.56 1.08
N PHE A 47 -20.73 -9.42 1.09
CA PHE A 47 -21.82 -9.11 0.16
C PHE A 47 -21.31 -8.19 -0.97
N ASN A 48 -20.66 -7.08 -0.61
CA ASN A 48 -20.12 -6.13 -1.59
C ASN A 48 -18.87 -6.69 -2.28
N GLN A 49 -18.80 -6.54 -3.60
CA GLN A 49 -17.64 -6.96 -4.39
C GLN A 49 -16.69 -5.78 -4.59
N THR A 50 -15.54 -5.79 -3.90
CA THR A 50 -14.55 -4.70 -3.96
C THR A 50 -13.15 -5.18 -4.37
N PRO A 51 -13.00 -6.01 -5.43
CA PRO A 51 -11.76 -6.73 -5.71
C PRO A 51 -10.55 -5.81 -5.96
N HIS A 52 -10.76 -4.61 -6.51
CA HIS A 52 -9.70 -3.64 -6.75
C HIS A 52 -9.21 -2.97 -5.46
N LEU A 53 -10.13 -2.63 -4.54
CA LEU A 53 -9.78 -2.06 -3.24
C LEU A 53 -9.19 -3.14 -2.32
N ASP A 54 -9.66 -4.38 -2.42
CA ASP A 54 -9.13 -5.51 -1.68
C ASP A 54 -7.69 -5.84 -2.11
N ARG A 55 -7.41 -5.73 -3.41
CA ARG A 55 -6.04 -5.82 -3.94
C ARG A 55 -5.18 -4.65 -3.46
N LEU A 56 -5.69 -3.42 -3.51
CA LEU A 56 -4.95 -2.24 -3.03
C LEU A 56 -4.56 -2.37 -1.54
N ALA A 57 -5.48 -2.86 -0.70
CA ALA A 57 -5.22 -3.10 0.71
C ALA A 57 -4.20 -4.22 0.96
N ARG A 58 -4.12 -5.22 0.07
CA ARG A 58 -3.17 -6.33 0.14
C ARG A 58 -1.77 -5.95 -0.34
N ASP A 59 -1.70 -5.17 -1.43
CA ASP A 59 -0.44 -4.75 -2.06
C ASP A 59 0.15 -3.51 -1.35
N GLY A 60 -0.61 -2.87 -0.46
CA GLY A 60 -0.22 -1.66 0.27
C GLY A 60 -0.42 -1.77 1.78
N MET A 61 -0.77 -0.64 2.39
CA MET A 61 -1.05 -0.53 3.81
C MET A 61 -2.55 -0.33 4.04
N ARG A 62 -3.13 -1.09 4.97
CA ARG A 62 -4.52 -0.96 5.41
C ARG A 62 -4.58 -0.47 6.84
N PHE A 63 -5.19 0.69 7.06
CA PHE A 63 -5.42 1.23 8.40
C PHE A 63 -6.68 0.60 9.00
N THR A 64 -6.58 -0.04 10.17
CA THR A 64 -7.74 -0.62 10.87
C THR A 64 -8.35 0.32 11.91
N GLN A 65 -7.80 1.53 12.05
CA GLN A 65 -8.21 2.58 13.00
C GLN A 65 -8.06 3.96 12.33
N ALA A 66 -8.83 4.21 11.27
CA ALA A 66 -8.83 5.48 10.54
C ALA A 66 -10.15 6.21 10.78
N TYR A 67 -10.11 7.28 11.58
CA TYR A 67 -11.29 8.03 12.00
C TYR A 67 -11.37 9.38 11.29
N ALA A 68 -12.56 9.71 10.77
CA ALA A 68 -12.86 11.07 10.34
C ALA A 68 -12.92 12.00 11.57
N ALA A 69 -12.48 13.25 11.40
CA ALA A 69 -12.54 14.25 12.47
C ALA A 69 -14.00 14.56 12.88
N ALA A 70 -14.92 14.52 11.92
CA ALA A 70 -16.36 14.63 12.13
C ALA A 70 -17.11 13.75 11.10
N PRO A 71 -18.27 13.18 11.44
CA PRO A 71 -19.08 12.37 10.52
C PRO A 71 -20.02 13.26 9.69
N VAL A 72 -19.48 14.29 9.03
CA VAL A 72 -20.23 15.24 8.19
C VAL A 72 -19.47 15.55 6.90
N CYS A 73 -20.19 15.76 5.80
CA CYS A 73 -19.59 16.03 4.48
C CYS A 73 -19.19 17.50 4.29
N SER A 74 -19.94 18.41 4.89
CA SER A 74 -19.62 19.85 4.92
C SER A 74 -19.04 20.22 6.29
N PRO A 75 -17.99 21.06 6.34
CA PRO A 75 -17.38 21.49 7.59
C PRO A 75 -18.31 22.37 8.45
#